data_AF-A0A0F9RKP9-F1
#
_entry.id   AF-A0A0F9RKP9-F1
#
_cell.length_a   1.000
_cell.length_b   1.000
_cell.length_c   1.000
_cell.angle_alpha   90.00
_cell.angle_beta   90.00
_cell.angle_gamma   90.00
#
_symmetry.space_group_name_H-M   'P 1'
#
loop_
_entity.id
_entity.type
_entity.pdbx_description
1 polymer ?
#
loop_
_entity_poly.entity_id
_entity_poly.type
_entity_poly.pdbx_seq_one_letter_code
_entity_poly.pdbx_strand_id
1 'polypeptide(L)' 'METKPHLRILSLGAGVQSTAVLLMSCQGVLPPLDAAVFADTGWEPKAVYR' A
#
# COMPACT_ATOMS: atom_id res chain seq x y z
N MET A 1 -4.73 -5.24 25.97
CA MET A 1 -3.76 -4.23 25.48
C MET A 1 -3.48 -4.58 24.04
N GLU A 2 -3.73 -3.66 23.12
CA GLU A 2 -3.53 -3.89 21.69
C GLU A 2 -2.04 -3.78 21.37
N THR A 3 -1.45 -4.84 20.84
CA THR A 3 -0.04 -4.87 20.47
C THR A 3 0.14 -4.13 19.15
N LYS A 4 0.76 -2.96 19.18
CA LYS A 4 1.12 -2.23 17.97
C LYS A 4 2.24 -2.99 17.22
N PRO A 5 2.14 -3.18 15.90
CA PRO A 5 3.24 -3.78 15.15
C PRO A 5 4.46 -2.86 15.16
N HIS A 6 5.66 -3.45 15.11
CA HIS A 6 6.91 -2.68 14.98
C HIS A 6 7.00 -1.96 13.64
N LEU A 7 6.49 -2.57 12.56
CA LEU A 7 6.37 -1.99 11.23
C LEU A 7 4.99 -2.32 10.64
N ARG A 8 4.39 -1.36 9.95
CA ARG A 8 3.18 -1.54 9.15
C ARG A 8 3.53 -1.34 7.68
N ILE A 9 3.62 -2.45 6.95
CA ILE A 9 3.97 -2.46 5.53
C ILE A 9 2.74 -2.82 4.71
N LEU A 10 2.46 -2.06 3.66
CA LEU A 10 1.46 -2.40 2.66
C LEU A 10 2.08 -3.24 1.54
N SER A 11 1.54 -4.42 1.29
CA SER A 11 1.72 -5.11 0.01
C SER A 11 0.88 -4.37 -1.03
N LEU A 12 1.51 -3.53 -1.83
CA LEU A 12 0.86 -2.67 -2.80
C LEU A 12 0.67 -3.47 -4.08
N GLY A 13 -0.56 -3.64 -4.53
CA GLY A 13 -0.86 -4.23 -5.85
C GLY A 13 -1.02 -3.19 -6.96
N ALA A 14 -0.92 -1.90 -6.64
CA ALA A 14 -1.14 -0.75 -7.54
C ALA A 14 -2.52 -0.68 -8.23
N GLY A 15 -3.43 -1.61 -7.92
CA GLY A 15 -4.85 -1.52 -8.27
C GLY A 15 -5.65 -0.57 -7.36
N VAL A 16 -6.90 -0.33 -7.73
CA VAL A 16 -7.78 0.67 -7.10
C VAL A 16 -7.83 0.56 -5.56
N GLN A 17 -8.02 -0.65 -5.03
CA GLN A 17 -8.22 -0.85 -3.59
C GLN A 17 -6.94 -0.64 -2.78
N SER A 18 -5.83 -1.23 -3.20
CA SER A 18 -4.54 -1.05 -2.50
C SER A 18 -4.07 0.40 -2.58
N THR A 19 -4.32 1.08 -3.70
CA THR A 19 -4.03 2.51 -3.86
C THR A 19 -4.91 3.36 -2.96
N ALA A 20 -6.19 3.02 -2.79
CA ALA A 20 -7.05 3.70 -1.83
C ALA A 20 -6.51 3.60 -0.40
N VAL A 21 -6.05 2.41 0.02
CA VAL A 21 -5.42 2.21 1.35
C VAL A 21 -4.17 3.07 1.50
N LEU A 22 -3.29 3.06 0.50
CA LEU A 22 -2.08 3.90 0.49
C LEU A 22 -2.43 5.39 0.67
N LEU A 23 -3.37 5.89 -0.14
CA LEU A 23 -3.80 7.28 -0.10
C LEU A 23 -4.47 7.66 1.22
N MET A 24 -5.32 6.79 1.76
CA MET A 24 -5.94 6.99 3.07
C MET A 24 -4.90 7.03 4.21
N SER A 25 -3.84 6.22 4.13
CA SER A 25 -2.71 6.32 5.06
C SER A 25 -1.97 7.65 4.90
N CYS A 26 -1.69 8.10 3.67
CA CYS A 26 -1.02 9.38 3.41
C CYS A 26 -1.85 10.58 3.88
N GLN A 27 -3.18 10.49 3.82
CA GLN A 27 -4.11 11.51 4.28
C GLN A 27 -4.39 11.45 5.78
N GLY A 28 -3.82 10.48 6.51
CA GLY A 28 -4.06 10.30 7.95
C GLY A 28 -5.44 9.75 8.32
N VAL A 29 -6.21 9.27 7.33
CA VAL A 29 -7.50 8.59 7.55
C VAL A 29 -7.28 7.20 8.15
N LEU A 30 -6.22 6.51 7.71
CA LEU A 30 -5.76 5.25 8.29
C LEU A 30 -4.44 5.44 9.05
N PRO A 31 -4.08 4.52 9.98
CA PRO A 31 -2.77 4.55 10.63
C PRO A 31 -1.64 4.60 9.60
N PRO A 32 -0.54 5.33 9.88
CA PRO A 32 0.54 5.48 8.92
C PRO A 32 1.19 4.13 8.62
N LEU A 33 1.48 3.94 7.33
CA LEU A 33 2.34 2.90 6.79
C LEU A 33 3.80 3.36 6.88
N ASP A 34 4.70 2.45 7.26
CA ASP A 34 6.14 2.69 7.23
C ASP A 34 6.71 2.48 5.83
N ALA A 35 6.09 1.59 5.05
CA ALA A 35 6.44 1.33 3.66
C ALA A 35 5.25 0.78 2.86
N ALA A 36 5.32 0.93 1.55
CA ALA A 36 4.48 0.21 0.59
C ALA A 36 5.40 -0.48 -0.43
N VAL A 37 5.23 -1.78 -0.62
CA VAL A 37 6.09 -2.61 -1.48
C VAL A 37 5.26 -3.14 -2.64
N PHE A 38 5.70 -2.85 -3.86
CA PHE A 38 5.11 -3.38 -5.09
C PHE A 38 6.07 -4.42 -5.70
N ALA A 39 5.57 -5.64 -5.89
CA ALA A 39 6.36 -6.75 -6.41
C ALA A 39 6.21 -6.81 -7.94
N ASP A 40 6.99 -6.01 -8.65
CA ASP A 40 6.93 -5.92 -10.11
C ASP A 40 7.54 -7.17 -10.78
N THR A 41 6.70 -7.92 -11.50
CA THR A 41 7.12 -9.09 -12.30
C THR A 41 7.37 -8.74 -13.78
N GLY A 42 7.04 -7.52 -14.20
CA GLY A 42 7.01 -7.09 -15.60
C GLY A 42 5.74 -7.51 -16.38
N TRP A 43 4.74 -8.10 -15.71
CA TRP A 43 3.54 -8.68 -16.35
C TRP A 43 2.22 -8.00 -15.95
N GLU A 44 2.26 -6.85 -15.27
CA GLU A 44 1.03 -6.16 -14.87
C GLU A 44 0.29 -5.53 -16.07
N PRO A 45 -1.03 -5.27 -15.95
CA PRO A 45 -1.75 -4.52 -16.95
C PRO A 45 -1.09 -3.17 -17.24
N LYS A 46 -1.09 -2.73 -18.50
CA LYS A 46 -0.46 -1.47 -18.92
C LYS A 46 -0.87 -0.24 -18.09
N ALA A 47 -2.07 -0.25 -17.50
CA ALA A 47 -2.56 0.83 -16.65
C ALA A 47 -1.81 0.94 -15.31
N VAL A 48 -1.18 -0.13 -14.84
CA VAL A 48 -0.39 -0.15 -13.60
C VAL A 48 0.97 0.54 -13.80
N TYR A 49 1.54 0.44 -15.01
CA TYR A 49 2.84 1.03 -15.36
C TYR A 49 2.76 2.47 -15.91
N ARG A 50 1.60 3.12 -15.85
CA ARG A 50 1.34 4.43 -16.47
C ARG A 50 0.94 5.49 -15.46
#